data_AF-A0A1T5BGB2-F1
#
_entry.id   AF-A0A1T5BGB2-F1
#
_cell.length_a   1.000
_cell.length_b   1.000
_cell.length_c   1.000
_cell.angle_alpha   90.00
_cell.angle_beta   90.00
_cell.angle_gamma   90.00
#
_symmetry.space_group_name_H-M   'P 1'
#
loop_
_entity.id
_entity.type
_entity.pdbx_description
1 polymer ?
#
loop_
_entity_poly.entity_id
_entity_poly.type
_entity_poly.pdbx_seq_one_letter_code
_entity_poly.pdbx_strand_id
1 'polypeptide(L)'
;MAAKSANLYARIEPDVKEQAEGILATLGIPASNAINMFYKQIILNRGLPFEVKIPTARPVDISRMNAETLDMELEKGYADMQAGRTKSAAQVFADIRRDYNV
;
A
#
# COMPACT_ATOMS: atom_id res chain seq x y z
N MET A 1 32.85 -19.82 5.10
CA MET A 1 32.62 -18.41 5.48
C MET A 1 31.43 -18.38 6.42
N ALA A 2 31.64 -18.13 7.71
CA ALA A 2 30.54 -18.08 8.68
C ALA A 2 29.65 -16.88 8.37
N ALA A 3 28.35 -17.11 8.15
CA ALA A 3 27.37 -16.05 8.06
C ALA A 3 27.41 -15.29 9.40
N LYS A 4 27.85 -14.03 9.38
CA LYS A 4 27.85 -13.18 10.58
C LYS A 4 26.39 -12.89 10.93
N SER A 5 25.82 -13.72 11.81
CA SER A 5 24.50 -13.51 12.39
C SER A 5 24.60 -12.40 13.45
N ALA A 6 23.73 -11.40 13.36
CA ALA A 6 23.52 -10.41 14.40
C ALA A 6 22.18 -10.68 15.09
N ASN A 7 22.14 -10.60 16.41
CA ASN A 7 20.89 -10.74 17.18
C ASN A 7 20.17 -9.40 17.23
N LEU A 8 18.86 -9.40 16.96
CA LEU A 8 17.99 -8.23 17.07
C LEU A 8 17.02 -8.44 18.25
N TYR A 9 17.03 -7.48 19.18
CA TYR A 9 16.05 -7.42 20.27
C TYR A 9 15.16 -6.20 20.06
N ALA A 10 13.85 -6.41 19.92
CA ALA A 10 12.87 -5.35 19.77
C ALA A 10 11.69 -5.60 20.72
N ARG A 11 11.19 -4.53 21.33
CA ARG A 11 9.94 -4.58 22.10
C ARG A 11 8.77 -4.38 21.13
N ILE A 12 7.81 -5.29 21.18
CA ILE A 12 6.62 -5.30 20.32
C ILE A 12 5.42 -5.58 21.22
N GLU A 13 4.30 -4.93 20.94
CA GLU A 13 3.02 -5.22 21.60
C GLU A 13 2.59 -6.67 21.30
N PRO A 14 2.13 -7.44 22.30
CA PRO A 14 1.82 -8.87 22.12
C PRO A 14 0.81 -9.14 21.00
N ASP A 15 -0.21 -8.31 20.94
CA ASP A 15 -1.33 -8.38 20.00
C ASP A 15 -0.88 -8.05 18.56
N VAL A 16 -0.01 -7.05 18.40
CA VAL A 16 0.62 -6.75 17.09
C VAL A 16 1.51 -7.91 16.64
N LYS A 17 2.27 -8.49 17.57
CA LYS A 17 3.13 -9.65 17.28
C LYS A 17 2.31 -10.84 16.80
N GLU A 18 1.25 -11.19 17.53
CA GLU A 18 0.40 -12.35 17.20
C GLU A 18 -0.27 -12.19 15.84
N GLN A 19 -0.83 -11.02 15.54
CA GLN A 19 -1.45 -10.73 14.25
C GLN A 19 -0.43 -10.83 13.10
N ALA A 20 0.74 -10.22 13.25
CA ALA A 20 1.79 -10.25 12.24
C ALA A 20 2.30 -11.68 12.00
N GLU A 21 2.57 -12.44 13.06
CA GLU A 21 3.04 -13.83 12.96
C GLU A 21 1.98 -14.74 12.33
N GLY A 22 0.69 -14.52 12.60
CA GLY A 22 -0.40 -15.25 11.94
C GLY A 22 -0.46 -15.02 10.42
N ILE A 23 -0.32 -13.76 9.98
CA ILE A 23 -0.26 -13.42 8.55
C ILE A 23 0.99 -14.03 7.91
N LEU A 24 2.15 -13.87 8.53
CA LEU A 24 3.41 -14.41 8.05
C LEU A 24 3.39 -15.94 7.95
N ALA A 25 2.80 -16.63 8.93
CA ALA A 25 2.63 -18.08 8.92
C ALA A 25 1.74 -18.54 7.76
N THR A 26 0.66 -17.81 7.48
CA THR A 26 -0.23 -18.08 6.33
C THR A 26 0.53 -17.97 5.00
N LEU A 27 1.49 -17.05 4.91
CA LEU A 27 2.37 -16.87 3.76
C LEU A 27 3.56 -17.87 3.73
N GLY A 28 3.73 -18.70 4.77
CA GLY A 28 4.88 -19.60 4.90
C GLY A 28 6.21 -18.90 5.18
N ILE A 29 6.16 -17.68 5.73
CA ILE A 29 7.32 -16.82 5.97
C ILE A 29 7.61 -16.78 7.48
N PRO A 30 8.78 -17.25 7.95
CA PRO A 30 9.19 -17.06 9.33
C PRO A 30 9.42 -15.58 9.67
N ALA A 31 9.12 -15.16 10.90
CA ALA A 31 9.31 -13.78 11.36
C ALA A 31 10.75 -13.25 11.14
N SER A 32 11.77 -14.10 11.37
CA SER A 32 13.17 -13.76 11.11
C SER A 32 13.46 -13.46 9.64
N ASN A 33 12.81 -14.18 8.72
CA ASN A 33 12.94 -13.93 7.28
C ASN A 33 12.23 -12.64 6.89
N ALA A 34 11.04 -12.37 7.44
CA ALA A 34 10.33 -11.12 7.21
C ALA A 34 11.15 -9.90 7.66
N ILE A 35 11.78 -9.97 8.85
CA ILE A 35 12.69 -8.93 9.35
C ILE A 35 13.87 -8.74 8.38
N ASN A 36 14.50 -9.82 7.92
CA ASN A 36 15.58 -9.73 6.93
C ASN A 36 15.14 -9.10 5.61
N MET A 37 13.93 -9.43 5.14
CA MET A 37 13.35 -8.81 3.94
C MET A 37 13.13 -7.31 4.13
N PHE A 38 12.64 -6.90 5.31
CA PHE A 38 12.47 -5.49 5.65
C PHE A 38 13.80 -4.71 5.58
N TYR A 39 14.89 -5.23 6.16
CA TYR A 39 16.22 -4.60 6.05
C TYR A 39 16.72 -4.52 4.61
N LYS A 40 16.50 -5.57 3.79
CA LYS A 40 16.87 -5.55 2.37
C LYS A 40 16.11 -4.47 1.60
N GLN A 41 14.83 -4.29 1.89
CA GLN A 41 14.03 -3.24 1.27
C GLN A 41 14.49 -1.84 1.68
N ILE A 42 14.92 -1.65 2.93
CA ILE A 42 15.54 -0.38 3.36
C ILE A 42 16.80 -0.08 2.56
N ILE A 43 17.67 -1.08 2.40
CA ILE A 43 18.93 -0.94 1.64
C ILE A 43 18.64 -0.61 0.18
N LEU A 44 17.69 -1.33 -0.43
CA LEU A 44 17.32 -1.16 -1.84
C LEU A 44 16.76 0.25 -2.12
N ASN A 45 15.86 0.72 -1.28
CA ASN A 45 15.16 1.99 -1.48
C ASN A 45 15.91 3.20 -0.90
N ARG A 46 17.02 2.98 -0.19
CA ARG A 46 17.73 4.01 0.60
C ARG A 46 16.78 4.83 1.47
N GLY A 47 15.80 4.17 2.07
CA GLY A 47 14.68 4.79 2.77
C GLY A 47 13.75 3.74 3.37
N LEU A 48 12.64 4.17 3.97
CA LEU A 48 11.65 3.22 4.47
C LEU A 48 10.92 2.53 3.31
N PRO A 49 10.59 1.24 3.45
CA PRO A 49 9.98 0.46 2.37
C PRO A 49 8.47 0.65 2.27
N PHE A 50 7.98 1.75 2.84
CA PHE A 50 6.62 2.24 2.77
C PHE A 50 6.66 3.77 2.86
N GLU A 51 5.65 4.42 2.31
CA GLU A 51 5.57 5.88 2.36
C GLU A 51 5.24 6.35 3.79
N VAL A 52 6.10 7.19 4.36
CA VAL A 52 5.83 7.84 5.66
C VAL A 52 4.97 9.07 5.42
N LYS A 53 3.67 8.86 5.24
CA LYS A 53 2.68 9.92 5.04
C LYS A 53 1.50 9.65 5.95
N ILE A 54 0.83 10.71 6.40
CA ILE A 54 -0.52 10.59 6.95
C ILE A 54 -1.42 10.34 5.73
N PRO A 55 -2.03 9.15 5.57
CA PRO A 55 -2.89 8.88 4.44
C PRO A 55 -4.05 9.86 4.47
N THR A 56 -4.05 10.83 3.56
CA THR A 56 -5.24 11.65 3.33
C THR A 56 -6.23 10.75 2.61
N ALA A 57 -7.21 10.22 3.34
CA ALA A 57 -8.37 9.53 2.81
C ALA A 57 -9.25 10.48 1.99
N ARG A 58 -8.68 11.14 0.98
CA ARG A 58 -9.37 12.05 0.08
C ARG A 58 -9.37 11.45 -1.32
N PRO A 59 -10.45 11.66 -2.10
CA PRO A 59 -10.44 11.41 -3.53
C PRO A 59 -9.20 12.07 -4.16
N VAL A 60 -8.68 11.45 -5.21
CA VAL A 60 -7.54 11.97 -5.96
C VAL A 60 -7.83 13.41 -6.36
N ASP A 61 -7.03 14.33 -5.83
CA ASP A 61 -7.19 15.76 -6.04
C ASP A 61 -6.48 16.13 -7.36
N ILE A 62 -7.27 16.47 -8.38
CA ILE A 62 -6.78 16.88 -9.69
C ILE A 62 -5.82 18.08 -9.59
N SER A 63 -5.97 18.94 -8.57
CA SER A 63 -5.07 20.09 -8.36
C SER A 63 -3.64 19.69 -7.95
N ARG A 64 -3.43 18.42 -7.58
CA ARG A 64 -2.12 17.87 -7.16
C ARG A 64 -1.51 16.93 -8.18
N MET A 65 -2.16 16.71 -9.32
CA MET A 65 -1.63 15.86 -10.40
C MET A 65 -0.80 16.68 -11.39
N ASN A 66 0.26 16.08 -11.92
CA ASN A 66 0.92 16.61 -13.11
C ASN A 66 0.16 16.19 -14.38
N ALA A 67 0.42 16.86 -15.50
CA ALA A 67 -0.29 16.61 -16.77
C ALA A 67 -0.15 15.16 -17.25
N GLU A 68 1.01 14.54 -17.06
CA GLU A 68 1.29 13.16 -17.45
C GLU A 68 0.43 12.14 -16.67
N THR A 69 0.26 12.33 -15.36
CA THR A 69 -0.59 11.44 -14.56
C THR A 69 -2.05 11.63 -14.92
N LEU A 70 -2.48 12.87 -15.21
CA LEU A 70 -3.85 13.14 -15.64
C LEU A 70 -4.17 12.44 -16.97
N ASP A 71 -3.26 12.53 -17.94
CA ASP A 71 -3.41 11.89 -19.25
C ASP A 71 -3.50 10.36 -19.12
N MET A 72 -2.65 9.76 -18.28
CA MET A 72 -2.71 8.33 -17.98
C MET A 72 -4.05 7.90 -17.35
N GLU A 73 -4.60 8.69 -16.42
CA GLU A 73 -5.89 8.36 -15.80
C GLU A 73 -7.07 8.53 -16.78
N LEU A 74 -7.00 9.49 -17.71
CA LEU A 74 -8.00 9.66 -18.78
C LEU A 74 -7.97 8.49 -19.76
N GLU A 75 -6.79 8.03 -20.17
CA GLU A 75 -6.61 6.86 -21.04
C GLU A 75 -7.17 5.58 -20.39
N LYS A 76 -6.93 5.38 -19.08
CA LYS A 76 -7.56 4.28 -18.33
C LYS A 76 -9.08 4.36 -18.36
N GLY A 77 -9.64 5.55 -18.13
CA GLY A 77 -11.09 5.76 -18.19
C GLY A 77 -11.67 5.47 -19.58
N TYR A 78 -10.95 5.85 -20.65
CA TYR A 78 -11.32 5.54 -22.02
C TYR A 78 -11.29 4.03 -22.31
N ALA A 79 -10.26 3.32 -21.85
CA ALA A 79 -10.16 1.87 -21.96
C ALA A 79 -11.27 1.14 -21.17
N ASP A 80 -11.62 1.62 -19.98
CA ASP A 80 -12.73 1.08 -19.19
C ASP A 80 -14.09 1.30 -19.86
N MET A 81 -14.29 2.45 -20.51
CA MET A 81 -15.47 2.72 -21.33
C MET A 81 -15.56 1.74 -22.50
N GLN A 82 -14.48 1.55 -23.25
CA GLN A 82 -14.45 0.60 -24.37
C GLN A 82 -14.72 -0.84 -23.93
N ALA A 83 -14.22 -1.22 -22.75
CA ALA A 83 -14.41 -2.55 -22.19
C ALA A 83 -15.75 -2.74 -21.46
N GLY A 84 -16.64 -1.74 -21.45
CA GLY A 84 -17.94 -1.79 -20.77
C GLY A 84 -17.85 -1.81 -19.24
N ARG A 85 -16.69 -1.52 -18.66
CA ARG A 85 -16.48 -1.40 -17.20
C ARG A 85 -16.92 -0.04 -16.70
N THR A 86 -18.15 0.35 -17.03
CA THR A 86 -18.71 1.64 -16.66
C THR A 86 -19.63 1.50 -15.45
N LYS A 87 -19.75 2.59 -14.68
CA LYS A 87 -20.73 2.72 -13.61
C LYS A 87 -21.58 3.96 -13.86
N SER A 88 -22.83 3.95 -13.41
CA SER A 88 -23.66 5.15 -13.55
C SER A 88 -23.09 6.28 -12.71
N ALA A 89 -23.04 7.49 -13.27
CA ALA A 89 -22.53 8.66 -12.56
C ALA A 89 -23.26 8.87 -11.23
N ALA A 90 -24.59 8.67 -11.20
CA ALA A 90 -25.40 8.78 -10.00
C ALA A 90 -24.96 7.81 -8.88
N GLN A 91 -24.66 6.55 -9.20
CA GLN A 91 -24.16 5.58 -8.23
C GLN A 91 -22.76 5.94 -7.75
N VAL A 92 -21.88 6.36 -8.66
CA VAL A 92 -20.51 6.78 -8.31
C VAL A 92 -20.53 7.94 -7.33
N PHE A 93 -21.33 8.98 -7.60
CA PHE A 93 -21.44 10.12 -6.67
C PHE A 93 -22.06 9.72 -5.33
N ALA A 94 -23.04 8.80 -5.31
CA ALA A 94 -23.61 8.29 -4.07
C ALA A 94 -22.57 7.51 -3.22
N ASP A 95 -21.79 6.65 -3.87
CA ASP A 95 -20.72 5.88 -3.20
C ASP A 95 -19.62 6.81 -2.66
N ILE A 96 -19.18 7.81 -3.43
CA ILE A 96 -18.16 8.78 -2.99
C ILE A 96 -18.65 9.54 -1.73
N ARG A 97 -19.89 10.02 -1.74
CA ARG A 97 -20.47 10.73 -0.58
C ARG A 97 -20.56 9.84 0.65
N ARG A 98 -20.92 8.57 0.47
CA ARG A 98 -20.97 7.58 1.56
C ARG A 98 -19.58 7.27 2.12
N ASP A 99 -18.61 6.98 1.24
CA ASP A 99 -17.32 6.44 1.63
C ASP A 99 -16.37 7.53 2.17
N TYR A 100 -16.54 8.78 1.71
CA TYR A 100 -15.72 9.92 2.10
C TYR A 100 -16.45 10.97 2.95
N ASN A 101 -17.72 10.74 3.29
CA ASN A 101 -18.56 11.64 4.08
C ASN A 101 -18.55 13.10 3.57
N VAL A 102 -18.72 13.25 2.25
CA VAL A 102 -18.79 14.53 1.50
C VAL A 102 -20.14 14.76 0.87
#